data_AF-A0A6G7VC22-F1
#
_entry.id   AF-A0A6G7VC22-F1
#
_cell.length_a   1.000
_cell.length_b   1.000
_cell.length_c   1.000
_cell.angle_alpha   90.00
_cell.angle_beta   90.00
_cell.angle_gamma   90.00
#
_symmetry.space_group_name_H-M   'P 1'
#
loop_
_entity.id
_entity.type
_entity.pdbx_description
1 polymer ?
#
loop_
_entity_poly.entity_id
_entity_poly.type
_entity_poly.pdbx_seq_one_letter_code
_entity_poly.pdbx_strand_id
1 'polypeptide(L)'
;MFEIKHRTTGAVLEQIDADSLVGADLREMHLSGADLSGLDLRWADLTGSDLDGACLAGASLVDAILVGAQLRAADLSNADLTRARLGAEQRAHAAMLNHANLSDARLVQADLRAVEVRYANLRGADLSYADLRRTDLYGSDLTQVRAIKALFIQANLREANLTGADLRDSHLNDANLVRANLSHADLTSTTVDGFTVLNLANLEGANLTGARLCGVLAQDANLRQANLTDVDLTNATLGGSILHRANLTNADFKGVELASVTLEFATISKARNAEVPSYKRNLR
;
A
#
# COMPACT_ATOMS: atom_id res chain seq x y z
N MET A 1 19.57 -25.84 21.91
CA MET A 1 18.91 -26.40 20.72
C MET A 1 17.45 -26.03 20.75
N PHE A 2 17.03 -25.23 19.78
CA PHE A 2 15.68 -24.73 19.59
C PHE A 2 14.99 -25.56 18.50
N GLU A 3 13.80 -26.08 18.77
CA GLU A 3 13.03 -26.86 17.78
C GLU A 3 11.98 -25.96 17.12
N ILE A 4 12.02 -25.86 15.78
CA ILE A 4 10.94 -25.26 15.01
C ILE A 4 9.99 -26.39 14.59
N LYS A 5 8.72 -26.26 14.95
CA LYS A 5 7.72 -27.33 14.76
C LYS A 5 6.67 -26.91 13.75
N HIS A 6 6.10 -27.89 13.07
CA HIS A 6 4.96 -27.68 12.19
C HIS A 6 3.69 -27.41 13.00
N ARG A 7 2.95 -26.35 12.65
CA ARG A 7 1.84 -25.78 13.43
C ARG A 7 0.65 -26.69 13.66
N THR A 8 0.43 -27.70 12.80
CA THR A 8 -0.71 -28.63 12.95
C THR A 8 -0.32 -30.02 13.39
N THR A 9 0.87 -30.50 13.01
CA THR A 9 1.30 -31.88 13.27
C THR A 9 2.22 -31.96 14.49
N GLY A 10 2.82 -30.84 14.91
CA GLY A 10 3.83 -30.80 15.97
C GLY A 10 5.16 -31.48 15.59
N ALA A 11 5.30 -31.93 14.33
CA ALA A 11 6.54 -32.52 13.85
C ALA A 11 7.65 -31.47 13.87
N VAL A 12 8.85 -31.86 14.31
CA VAL A 12 10.03 -31.00 14.23
C VAL A 12 10.40 -30.85 12.75
N LEU A 13 10.38 -29.62 12.25
CA LEU A 13 10.83 -29.28 10.90
C LEU A 13 12.33 -29.08 10.90
N GLU A 14 12.84 -28.28 11.84
CA GLU A 14 14.25 -27.95 11.97
C GLU A 14 14.69 -27.89 13.43
N GLN A 15 15.97 -28.19 13.66
CA GLN A 15 16.64 -28.03 14.95
C GLN A 15 17.78 -27.04 14.82
N ILE A 16 17.65 -25.91 15.50
CA ILE A 16 18.64 -24.83 15.48
C ILE A 16 19.52 -24.98 16.72
N ASP A 17 20.84 -25.06 16.55
CA ASP A 17 21.77 -25.08 17.68
C ASP A 17 21.98 -23.67 18.24
N ALA A 18 20.92 -23.14 18.84
CA ALA A 18 20.90 -21.86 19.53
C ALA A 18 19.94 -21.93 20.74
N ASP A 19 20.07 -20.96 21.63
CA ASP A 19 19.17 -20.74 22.76
C ASP A 19 18.03 -19.77 22.41
N SER A 20 18.13 -19.09 21.26
CA SER A 20 17.18 -18.10 20.76
C SER A 20 17.23 -18.05 19.23
N LEU A 21 16.15 -17.55 18.61
CA LEU A 21 16.12 -17.28 17.16
C LEU A 21 16.53 -15.83 16.81
N VAL A 22 16.88 -15.03 17.82
CA VAL A 22 17.43 -13.67 17.62
C VAL A 22 18.76 -13.76 16.87
N GLY A 23 18.84 -13.14 15.70
CA GLY A 23 20.02 -13.18 14.84
C GLY A 23 20.32 -14.55 14.25
N ALA A 24 19.38 -15.51 14.32
CA ALA A 24 19.60 -16.85 13.81
C ALA A 24 19.73 -16.85 12.28
N ASP A 25 20.64 -17.70 11.79
CA ASP A 25 20.75 -18.01 10.37
C ASP A 25 19.72 -19.09 10.03
N LEU A 26 18.64 -18.69 9.38
CA LEU A 26 17.53 -19.53 8.96
C LEU A 26 17.42 -19.57 7.44
N ARG A 27 18.46 -19.16 6.70
CA ARG A 27 18.44 -19.03 5.25
C ARG A 27 18.12 -20.35 4.56
N GLU A 28 17.31 -20.26 3.51
CA GLU A 28 16.96 -21.39 2.62
C GLU A 28 16.34 -22.60 3.35
N MET A 29 15.87 -22.43 4.59
CA MET A 29 15.29 -23.51 5.39
C MET A 29 13.88 -23.88 4.92
N HIS A 30 13.50 -25.14 5.15
CA HIS A 30 12.18 -25.68 4.85
C HIS A 30 11.25 -25.53 6.05
N LEU A 31 10.65 -24.35 6.19
CA LEU A 31 9.80 -23.95 7.31
C LEU A 31 8.31 -23.80 6.90
N SER A 32 7.89 -24.45 5.82
CA SER A 32 6.48 -24.43 5.40
C SER A 32 5.59 -24.97 6.52
N GLY A 33 4.54 -24.23 6.84
CA GLY A 33 3.65 -24.55 7.95
C GLY A 33 4.29 -24.50 9.34
N ALA A 34 5.48 -23.91 9.51
CA ALA A 34 6.11 -23.75 10.82
C ALA A 34 5.24 -22.93 11.78
N ASP A 35 5.27 -23.27 13.06
CA ASP A 35 4.80 -22.43 14.14
C ASP A 35 5.96 -21.58 14.67
N LEU A 36 5.92 -20.31 14.31
CA LEU A 36 6.83 -19.26 14.74
C LEU A 36 6.05 -18.17 15.51
N SER A 37 4.84 -18.48 15.98
CA SER A 37 3.95 -17.50 16.60
C SER A 37 4.55 -16.93 17.88
N GLY A 38 4.51 -15.60 18.01
CA GLY A 38 5.03 -14.86 19.15
C GLY A 38 6.55 -14.95 19.37
N LEU A 39 7.30 -15.62 18.48
CA LEU A 39 8.73 -15.80 18.65
C LEU A 39 9.51 -14.51 18.38
N ASP A 40 10.67 -14.41 19.04
CA ASP A 40 11.63 -13.34 18.82
C ASP A 40 12.61 -13.75 17.71
N LEU A 41 12.39 -13.20 16.52
CA LEU A 41 13.15 -13.40 15.28
C LEU A 41 13.91 -12.11 14.89
N ARG A 42 14.15 -11.21 15.84
CA ARG A 42 14.86 -9.95 15.55
C ARG A 42 16.22 -10.24 14.96
N TRP A 43 16.58 -9.51 13.91
CA TRP A 43 17.83 -9.68 13.14
C TRP A 43 18.04 -11.07 12.52
N ALA A 44 17.05 -11.97 12.55
CA ALA A 44 17.17 -13.28 11.92
C ALA A 44 17.31 -13.14 10.40
N ASP A 45 18.11 -14.02 9.79
CA ASP A 45 18.25 -14.11 8.35
C ASP A 45 17.41 -15.27 7.82
N LEU A 46 16.27 -14.93 7.22
CA LEU A 46 15.31 -15.84 6.59
C LEU A 46 15.44 -15.79 5.06
N THR A 47 16.54 -15.28 4.51
CA THR A 47 16.73 -15.15 3.05
C THR A 47 16.45 -16.46 2.33
N GLY A 48 15.57 -16.44 1.33
CA GLY A 48 15.23 -17.59 0.50
C GLY A 48 14.47 -18.73 1.19
N SER A 49 14.12 -18.59 2.47
CA SER A 49 13.43 -19.66 3.23
C SER A 49 12.02 -19.92 2.71
N ASP A 50 11.59 -21.16 2.81
CA ASP A 50 10.20 -21.54 2.56
C ASP A 50 9.40 -21.42 3.87
N LEU A 51 8.51 -20.44 3.96
CA LEU A 51 7.60 -20.17 5.07
C LEU A 51 6.13 -20.20 4.60
N ASP A 52 5.85 -20.86 3.46
CA ASP A 52 4.48 -20.93 2.94
C ASP A 52 3.55 -21.55 3.99
N GLY A 53 2.44 -20.86 4.29
CA GLY A 53 1.47 -21.27 5.29
C GLY A 53 1.95 -21.27 6.75
N ALA A 54 3.15 -20.76 7.03
CA ALA A 54 3.69 -20.65 8.38
C ALA A 54 2.88 -19.67 9.25
N CYS A 55 2.89 -19.90 10.56
CA CYS A 55 2.27 -19.04 11.56
C CYS A 55 3.36 -18.17 12.21
N LEU A 56 3.43 -16.90 11.84
CA LEU A 56 4.29 -15.86 12.42
C LEU A 56 3.46 -14.83 13.21
N ALA A 57 2.23 -15.17 13.60
CA ALA A 57 1.32 -14.26 14.28
C ALA A 57 1.97 -13.71 15.56
N GLY A 58 2.02 -12.39 15.71
CA GLY A 58 2.64 -11.70 16.84
C GLY A 58 4.16 -11.86 16.97
N ALA A 59 4.84 -12.48 16.00
CA ALA A 59 6.30 -12.63 16.05
C ALA A 59 7.01 -11.28 15.91
N SER A 60 8.20 -11.15 16.53
CA SER A 60 9.07 -9.98 16.34
C SER A 60 10.09 -10.27 15.24
N LEU A 61 9.93 -9.63 14.08
CA LEU A 61 10.80 -9.70 12.90
C LEU A 61 11.55 -8.37 12.71
N VAL A 62 11.75 -7.60 13.78
CA VAL A 62 12.39 -6.28 13.70
C VAL A 62 13.81 -6.45 13.16
N ASP A 63 14.13 -5.67 12.14
CA ASP A 63 15.41 -5.74 11.41
C ASP A 63 15.75 -7.12 10.81
N ALA A 64 14.79 -8.04 10.69
CA ALA A 64 14.99 -9.34 10.05
C ALA A 64 15.16 -9.22 8.53
N ILE A 65 15.87 -10.17 7.93
CA ILE A 65 16.07 -10.25 6.47
C ILE A 65 15.20 -11.37 5.92
N LEU A 66 14.25 -11.03 5.04
CA LEU A 66 13.33 -11.96 4.40
C LEU A 66 13.41 -11.88 2.87
N VAL A 67 14.53 -11.40 2.32
CA VAL A 67 14.73 -11.27 0.89
C VAL A 67 14.56 -12.64 0.22
N GLY A 68 13.69 -12.73 -0.78
CA GLY A 68 13.40 -13.98 -1.49
C GLY A 68 12.65 -15.04 -0.66
N ALA A 69 12.25 -14.75 0.58
CA ALA A 69 11.49 -15.68 1.39
C ALA A 69 10.09 -15.92 0.78
N GLN A 70 9.63 -17.16 0.86
CA GLN A 70 8.30 -17.58 0.40
C GLN A 70 7.35 -17.57 1.60
N LEU A 71 6.36 -16.68 1.60
CA LEU A 71 5.44 -16.41 2.71
C LEU A 71 3.98 -16.47 2.22
N ARG A 72 3.70 -17.26 1.19
CA ARG A 72 2.36 -17.34 0.61
C ARG A 72 1.42 -17.94 1.64
N ALA A 73 0.26 -17.30 1.83
CA ALA A 73 -0.72 -17.69 2.85
C ALA A 73 -0.17 -17.79 4.28
N ALA A 74 1.00 -17.21 4.58
CA ALA A 74 1.53 -17.14 5.94
C ALA A 74 0.67 -16.20 6.81
N ASP A 75 0.55 -16.51 8.09
CA ASP A 75 -0.10 -15.64 9.07
C ASP A 75 0.94 -14.77 9.77
N LEU A 76 1.01 -13.50 9.39
CA LEU A 76 1.85 -12.45 9.97
C LEU A 76 1.00 -11.45 10.77
N SER A 77 -0.23 -11.82 11.18
CA SER A 77 -1.10 -10.90 11.89
C SER A 77 -0.46 -10.43 13.18
N ASN A 78 -0.55 -9.13 13.46
CA ASN A 78 0.07 -8.47 14.62
C ASN A 78 1.61 -8.64 14.72
N ALA A 79 2.29 -9.16 13.69
CA ALA A 79 3.74 -9.30 13.71
C ALA A 79 4.42 -7.93 13.61
N ASP A 80 5.59 -7.80 14.24
CA ASP A 80 6.42 -6.60 14.15
C ASP A 80 7.54 -6.79 13.12
N LEU A 81 7.32 -6.29 11.90
CA LEU A 81 8.27 -6.25 10.79
C LEU A 81 8.93 -4.87 10.67
N THR A 82 9.03 -4.09 11.75
CA THR A 82 9.69 -2.77 11.73
C THR A 82 11.11 -2.91 11.15
N ARG A 83 11.42 -2.12 10.11
CA ARG A 83 12.71 -2.14 9.38
C ARG A 83 13.12 -3.50 8.80
N ALA A 84 12.20 -4.47 8.72
CA ALA A 84 12.48 -5.73 8.07
C ALA A 84 12.77 -5.52 6.57
N ARG A 85 13.64 -6.37 6.02
CA ARG A 85 14.06 -6.32 4.62
C ARG A 85 13.42 -7.45 3.83
N LEU A 86 12.30 -7.17 3.18
CA LEU A 86 11.59 -8.14 2.33
C LEU A 86 11.83 -7.86 0.84
N GLY A 87 12.08 -6.59 0.51
CA GLY A 87 12.22 -6.09 -0.84
C GLY A 87 13.59 -6.29 -1.48
N ALA A 88 13.60 -6.10 -2.79
CA ALA A 88 14.80 -6.11 -3.62
C ALA A 88 14.63 -5.17 -4.83
N GLU A 89 15.73 -4.85 -5.50
CA GLU A 89 15.69 -4.05 -6.73
C GLU A 89 15.04 -4.79 -7.91
N GLN A 90 15.07 -6.12 -7.88
CA GLN A 90 14.50 -6.99 -8.90
C GLN A 90 13.44 -7.87 -8.26
N ARG A 91 12.25 -7.91 -8.85
CA ARG A 91 11.10 -8.69 -8.35
C ARG A 91 11.44 -10.16 -8.09
N ALA A 92 12.31 -10.76 -8.90
CA ALA A 92 12.72 -12.16 -8.78
C ALA A 92 13.44 -12.49 -7.45
N HIS A 93 13.92 -11.49 -6.71
CA HIS A 93 14.60 -11.68 -5.42
C HIS A 93 13.79 -11.12 -4.25
N ALA A 94 12.62 -10.51 -4.49
CA ALA A 94 11.79 -9.98 -3.42
C ALA A 94 10.98 -11.11 -2.76
N ALA A 95 10.55 -10.89 -1.52
CA ALA A 95 9.69 -11.84 -0.83
C ALA A 95 8.33 -12.02 -1.53
N MET A 96 7.69 -13.16 -1.29
CA MET A 96 6.36 -13.49 -1.83
C MET A 96 5.33 -13.70 -0.72
N LEU A 97 4.44 -12.72 -0.54
CA LEU A 97 3.39 -12.67 0.48
C LEU A 97 1.98 -12.78 -0.13
N ASN A 98 1.84 -13.41 -1.30
CA ASN A 98 0.54 -13.59 -1.93
C ASN A 98 -0.41 -14.33 -0.97
N HIS A 99 -1.61 -13.79 -0.76
CA HIS A 99 -2.62 -14.30 0.18
C HIS A 99 -2.21 -14.32 1.66
N ALA A 100 -1.09 -13.71 2.05
CA ALA A 100 -0.68 -13.65 3.44
C ALA A 100 -1.64 -12.78 4.28
N ASN A 101 -1.71 -13.08 5.57
CA ASN A 101 -2.43 -12.27 6.54
C ASN A 101 -1.45 -11.35 7.28
N LEU A 102 -1.43 -10.06 6.96
CA LEU A 102 -0.67 -9.01 7.65
C LEU A 102 -1.60 -8.06 8.42
N SER A 103 -2.80 -8.50 8.82
CA SER A 103 -3.72 -7.63 9.57
C SER A 103 -3.06 -7.13 10.84
N ASP A 104 -3.14 -5.81 11.06
CA ASP A 104 -2.56 -5.12 12.21
C ASP A 104 -1.03 -5.32 12.38
N ALA A 105 -0.34 -5.81 11.35
CA ALA A 105 1.11 -5.95 11.37
C ALA A 105 1.79 -4.57 11.34
N ARG A 106 2.95 -4.47 12.02
CA ARG A 106 3.76 -3.26 12.05
C ARG A 106 4.90 -3.38 11.04
N LEU A 107 4.84 -2.65 9.95
CA LEU A 107 5.80 -2.65 8.83
C LEU A 107 6.50 -1.29 8.71
N VAL A 108 6.61 -0.57 9.83
CA VAL A 108 7.18 0.78 9.86
C VAL A 108 8.62 0.76 9.36
N GLN A 109 8.92 1.61 8.37
CA GLN A 109 10.24 1.66 7.71
C GLN A 109 10.70 0.35 7.05
N ALA A 110 9.79 -0.60 6.81
CA ALA A 110 10.15 -1.85 6.12
C ALA A 110 10.51 -1.59 4.65
N ASP A 111 11.45 -2.36 4.12
CA ASP A 111 11.74 -2.42 2.69
C ASP A 111 10.84 -3.47 2.04
N LEU A 112 9.87 -3.00 1.26
CA LEU A 112 8.89 -3.82 0.53
C LEU A 112 9.04 -3.67 -0.99
N ARG A 113 10.18 -3.14 -1.47
CA ARG A 113 10.41 -2.91 -2.90
C ARG A 113 10.23 -4.19 -3.70
N ALA A 114 9.42 -4.10 -4.77
CA ALA A 114 9.13 -5.20 -5.69
C ALA A 114 8.54 -6.48 -5.06
N VAL A 115 8.15 -6.46 -3.78
CA VAL A 115 7.53 -7.60 -3.09
C VAL A 115 6.18 -7.93 -3.72
N GLU A 116 5.85 -9.22 -3.77
CA GLU A 116 4.54 -9.68 -4.18
C GLU A 116 3.61 -9.79 -2.98
N VAL A 117 2.54 -9.01 -2.94
CA VAL A 117 1.62 -8.94 -1.81
C VAL A 117 0.18 -9.01 -2.32
N ARG A 118 -0.09 -9.84 -3.35
CA ARG A 118 -1.39 -9.89 -4.03
C ARG A 118 -2.43 -10.58 -3.18
N TYR A 119 -3.66 -10.04 -3.17
CA TYR A 119 -4.79 -10.57 -2.40
C TYR A 119 -4.50 -10.80 -0.91
N ALA A 120 -3.52 -10.07 -0.37
CA ALA A 120 -3.15 -10.16 1.03
C ALA A 120 -4.10 -9.31 1.88
N ASN A 121 -4.23 -9.67 3.16
CA ASN A 121 -4.94 -8.87 4.15
C ASN A 121 -3.94 -7.96 4.88
N LEU A 122 -3.96 -6.65 4.63
CA LEU A 122 -3.19 -5.63 5.36
C LEU A 122 -4.10 -4.70 6.16
N ARG A 123 -5.31 -5.14 6.51
CA ARG A 123 -6.27 -4.31 7.24
C ARG A 123 -5.63 -3.81 8.54
N GLY A 124 -5.67 -2.49 8.76
CA GLY A 124 -5.14 -1.85 9.97
C GLY A 124 -3.61 -1.86 10.11
N ALA A 125 -2.86 -2.43 9.14
CA ALA A 125 -1.41 -2.49 9.21
C ALA A 125 -0.77 -1.09 9.24
N ASP A 126 0.43 -1.00 9.83
CA ASP A 126 1.20 0.24 9.87
C ASP A 126 2.39 0.16 8.91
N LEU A 127 2.23 0.75 7.73
CA LEU A 127 3.21 0.93 6.66
C LEU A 127 3.91 2.29 6.73
N SER A 128 3.84 3.02 7.85
CA SER A 128 4.42 4.37 7.91
C SER A 128 5.91 4.34 7.55
N TYR A 129 6.34 5.24 6.66
CA TYR A 129 7.71 5.32 6.14
C TYR A 129 8.21 4.08 5.39
N ALA A 130 7.35 3.10 5.07
CA ALA A 130 7.76 1.92 4.31
C ALA A 130 8.04 2.26 2.84
N ASP A 131 8.95 1.50 2.24
CA ASP A 131 9.28 1.60 0.83
C ASP A 131 8.57 0.51 0.03
N LEU A 132 7.44 0.85 -0.60
CA LEU A 132 6.62 -0.03 -1.43
C LEU A 132 6.81 0.23 -2.95
N ARG A 133 7.98 0.73 -3.35
CA ARG A 133 8.23 1.00 -4.78
C ARG A 133 8.14 -0.29 -5.59
N ARG A 134 7.32 -0.27 -6.64
CA ARG A 134 7.07 -1.43 -7.54
C ARG A 134 6.45 -2.66 -6.85
N THR A 135 5.94 -2.54 -5.62
CA THR A 135 5.24 -3.64 -4.94
C THR A 135 3.95 -4.01 -5.67
N ASP A 136 3.63 -5.30 -5.71
CA ASP A 136 2.40 -5.82 -6.32
C ASP A 136 1.33 -6.08 -5.27
N LEU A 137 0.44 -5.11 -5.07
CA LEU A 137 -0.67 -5.11 -4.10
C LEU A 137 -2.03 -5.37 -4.79
N TYR A 138 -2.03 -6.03 -5.95
CA TYR A 138 -3.25 -6.32 -6.70
C TYR A 138 -4.31 -7.01 -5.82
N GLY A 139 -5.50 -6.41 -5.76
CA GLY A 139 -6.66 -6.99 -5.08
C GLY A 139 -6.51 -7.14 -3.56
N SER A 140 -5.51 -6.52 -2.95
CA SER A 140 -5.24 -6.64 -1.51
C SER A 140 -6.16 -5.74 -0.69
N ASP A 141 -6.43 -6.16 0.55
CA ASP A 141 -7.21 -5.38 1.50
C ASP A 141 -6.28 -4.51 2.35
N LEU A 142 -6.27 -3.20 2.09
CA LEU A 142 -5.56 -2.17 2.85
C LEU A 142 -6.54 -1.27 3.62
N THR A 143 -7.72 -1.78 3.98
CA THR A 143 -8.72 -1.02 4.73
C THR A 143 -8.11 -0.49 6.04
N GLN A 144 -8.26 0.81 6.28
CA GLN A 144 -7.73 1.50 7.46
C GLN A 144 -6.21 1.35 7.67
N VAL A 145 -5.45 1.06 6.61
CA VAL A 145 -3.99 1.03 6.69
C VAL A 145 -3.45 2.41 7.05
N ARG A 146 -2.38 2.46 7.85
CA ARG A 146 -1.61 3.68 8.08
C ARG A 146 -0.35 3.63 7.22
N ALA A 147 -0.25 4.47 6.20
CA ALA A 147 0.89 4.54 5.30
C ALA A 147 1.41 5.99 5.17
N ILE A 148 1.48 6.69 6.30
CA ILE A 148 2.01 8.05 6.38
C ILE A 148 3.44 8.05 5.85
N LYS A 149 3.75 8.94 4.91
CA LYS A 149 5.09 9.07 4.30
C LYS A 149 5.61 7.78 3.63
N ALA A 150 4.73 6.86 3.27
CA ALA A 150 5.12 5.66 2.54
C ALA A 150 5.37 5.97 1.05
N LEU A 151 6.20 5.15 0.40
CA LEU A 151 6.53 5.28 -1.01
C LEU A 151 5.85 4.17 -1.83
N PHE A 152 4.82 4.51 -2.59
CA PHE A 152 4.10 3.61 -3.52
C PHE A 152 4.45 3.88 -4.99
N ILE A 153 5.63 4.47 -5.28
CA ILE A 153 6.01 4.84 -6.65
C ILE A 153 6.03 3.58 -7.52
N GLN A 154 5.28 3.60 -8.64
CA GLN A 154 5.10 2.46 -9.54
C GLN A 154 4.50 1.20 -8.90
N ALA A 155 3.87 1.31 -7.74
CA ALA A 155 3.18 0.19 -7.11
C ALA A 155 1.93 -0.20 -7.92
N ASN A 156 1.63 -1.50 -7.95
CA ASN A 156 0.40 -2.01 -8.53
C ASN A 156 -0.67 -2.18 -7.44
N LEU A 157 -1.60 -1.24 -7.36
CA LEU A 157 -2.71 -1.18 -6.40
C LEU A 157 -4.07 -1.42 -7.10
N ARG A 158 -4.06 -2.04 -8.29
CA ARG A 158 -5.30 -2.34 -9.03
C ARG A 158 -6.25 -3.15 -8.17
N GLU A 159 -7.51 -2.73 -8.15
CA GLU A 159 -8.60 -3.38 -7.40
C GLU A 159 -8.32 -3.52 -5.89
N ALA A 160 -7.30 -2.85 -5.35
CA ALA A 160 -7.01 -2.85 -3.93
C ALA A 160 -8.06 -2.05 -3.16
N ASN A 161 -8.35 -2.47 -1.93
CA ASN A 161 -9.27 -1.76 -1.04
C ASN A 161 -8.48 -0.91 -0.05
N LEU A 162 -8.47 0.41 -0.24
CA LEU A 162 -7.83 1.42 0.61
C LEU A 162 -8.87 2.25 1.39
N THR A 163 -10.04 1.66 1.69
CA THR A 163 -11.11 2.39 2.39
C THR A 163 -10.62 2.93 3.72
N GLY A 164 -10.75 4.24 3.94
CA GLY A 164 -10.31 4.90 5.16
C GLY A 164 -8.80 4.84 5.42
N ALA A 165 -7.99 4.56 4.39
CA ALA A 165 -6.53 4.55 4.52
C ALA A 165 -5.98 5.94 4.86
N ASP A 166 -4.98 5.98 5.74
CA ASP A 166 -4.22 7.18 6.05
C ASP A 166 -2.95 7.20 5.19
N LEU A 167 -3.00 7.97 4.10
CA LEU A 167 -1.96 8.09 3.07
C LEU A 167 -1.29 9.47 3.13
N ARG A 168 -1.35 10.16 4.27
CA ARG A 168 -0.85 11.54 4.37
C ARG A 168 0.65 11.60 4.08
N ASP A 169 1.05 12.60 3.30
CA ASP A 169 2.45 12.82 2.84
C ASP A 169 3.07 11.63 2.08
N SER A 170 2.27 10.74 1.50
CA SER A 170 2.76 9.58 0.75
C SER A 170 3.05 9.92 -0.72
N HIS A 171 3.90 9.11 -1.36
CA HIS A 171 4.27 9.29 -2.76
C HIS A 171 3.76 8.13 -3.61
N LEU A 172 2.79 8.39 -4.48
CA LEU A 172 2.15 7.42 -5.37
C LEU A 172 2.41 7.74 -6.86
N ASN A 173 3.53 8.40 -7.17
CA ASN A 173 3.88 8.72 -8.56
C ASN A 173 3.84 7.46 -9.44
N ASP A 174 3.19 7.54 -10.60
CA ASP A 174 3.11 6.44 -11.57
C ASP A 174 2.50 5.13 -10.98
N ALA A 175 1.79 5.21 -9.85
CA ALA A 175 1.11 4.07 -9.26
C ALA A 175 -0.12 3.67 -10.08
N ASN A 176 -0.40 2.37 -10.13
CA ASN A 176 -1.56 1.82 -10.81
C ASN A 176 -2.69 1.54 -9.83
N LEU A 177 -3.68 2.43 -9.77
CA LEU A 177 -4.83 2.41 -8.87
C LEU A 177 -6.14 2.13 -9.62
N VAL A 178 -6.07 1.50 -10.80
CA VAL A 178 -7.25 1.22 -11.62
C VAL A 178 -8.26 0.40 -10.80
N ARG A 179 -9.49 0.92 -10.70
CA ARG A 179 -10.60 0.34 -9.92
C ARG A 179 -10.30 0.10 -8.44
N ALA A 180 -9.28 0.75 -7.89
CA ALA A 180 -9.02 0.73 -6.45
C ALA A 180 -10.13 1.48 -5.69
N ASN A 181 -10.36 1.09 -4.44
CA ASN A 181 -11.31 1.78 -3.56
C ASN A 181 -10.57 2.63 -2.53
N LEU A 182 -10.49 3.94 -2.74
CA LEU A 182 -9.93 4.94 -1.83
C LEU A 182 -11.03 5.74 -1.10
N SER A 183 -12.26 5.22 -0.98
CA SER A 183 -13.32 5.95 -0.30
C SER A 183 -12.91 6.31 1.12
N HIS A 184 -13.11 7.58 1.50
CA HIS A 184 -12.74 8.13 2.80
C HIS A 184 -11.24 8.07 3.14
N ALA A 185 -10.37 7.82 2.16
CA ALA A 185 -8.93 7.88 2.38
C ALA A 185 -8.47 9.32 2.64
N ASP A 186 -7.45 9.47 3.48
CA ASP A 186 -6.83 10.75 3.80
C ASP A 186 -5.50 10.90 3.08
N LEU A 187 -5.45 11.79 2.09
CA LEU A 187 -4.27 12.11 1.31
C LEU A 187 -3.79 13.55 1.58
N THR A 188 -4.21 14.18 2.68
CA THR A 188 -3.72 15.53 3.01
C THR A 188 -2.28 15.50 3.49
N SER A 189 -1.71 16.67 3.71
CA SER A 189 -0.41 16.79 4.37
C SER A 189 -0.53 16.76 5.90
N THR A 190 0.49 16.29 6.61
CA THR A 190 0.64 16.47 8.07
C THR A 190 1.52 17.66 8.46
N THR A 191 2.25 18.25 7.51
CA THR A 191 3.24 19.31 7.77
C THR A 191 3.14 20.47 6.77
N VAL A 192 3.61 21.67 7.14
CA VAL A 192 3.53 22.85 6.25
C VAL A 192 4.18 22.61 4.88
N ASP A 193 5.31 21.91 4.85
CA ASP A 193 6.05 21.58 3.62
C ASP A 193 5.76 20.16 3.11
N GLY A 194 4.82 19.45 3.75
CA GLY A 194 4.44 18.10 3.36
C GLY A 194 3.44 18.14 2.22
N PHE A 195 3.47 17.14 1.34
CA PHE A 195 2.52 16.98 0.27
C PHE A 195 2.40 15.52 -0.14
N THR A 196 1.18 15.10 -0.47
CA THR A 196 0.94 13.82 -1.12
C THR A 196 1.06 14.00 -2.63
N VAL A 197 1.70 13.04 -3.30
CA VAL A 197 1.93 13.09 -4.75
C VAL A 197 1.30 11.90 -5.46
N LEU A 198 0.53 12.17 -6.51
CA LEU A 198 -0.17 11.26 -7.40
C LEU A 198 0.17 11.55 -8.88
N ASN A 199 1.25 12.27 -9.17
CA ASN A 199 1.59 12.61 -10.54
C ASN A 199 1.72 11.33 -11.40
N LEU A 200 1.17 11.37 -12.61
CA LEU A 200 1.15 10.24 -13.56
C LEU A 200 0.42 8.98 -13.06
N ALA A 201 -0.21 9.01 -11.88
CA ALA A 201 -0.92 7.84 -11.35
C ALA A 201 -2.14 7.50 -12.21
N ASN A 202 -2.42 6.20 -12.33
CA ASN A 202 -3.58 5.70 -13.05
C ASN A 202 -4.71 5.33 -12.08
N LEU A 203 -5.69 6.22 -11.93
CA LEU A 203 -6.89 6.04 -11.09
C LEU A 203 -8.15 5.77 -11.94
N GLU A 204 -8.01 5.19 -13.14
CA GLU A 204 -9.18 4.91 -13.99
C GLU A 204 -10.20 4.00 -13.27
N GLY A 205 -11.44 4.48 -13.19
CA GLY A 205 -12.53 3.78 -12.51
C GLY A 205 -12.37 3.63 -10.99
N ALA A 206 -11.39 4.31 -10.37
CA ALA A 206 -11.20 4.27 -8.92
C ALA A 206 -12.37 4.94 -8.18
N ASN A 207 -12.68 4.44 -6.99
CA ASN A 207 -13.65 5.06 -6.09
C ASN A 207 -12.91 5.93 -5.06
N LEU A 208 -13.06 7.25 -5.13
CA LEU A 208 -12.50 8.21 -4.19
C LEU A 208 -13.58 8.87 -3.34
N THR A 209 -14.79 8.32 -3.24
CA THR A 209 -15.91 8.98 -2.54
C THR A 209 -15.52 9.47 -1.15
N GLY A 210 -15.71 10.76 -0.88
CA GLY A 210 -15.39 11.38 0.41
C GLY A 210 -13.91 11.38 0.81
N ALA A 211 -12.99 11.09 -0.13
CA ALA A 211 -11.57 11.17 0.13
C ALA A 211 -11.11 12.62 0.30
N ARG A 212 -10.04 12.82 1.09
CA ARG A 212 -9.45 14.14 1.36
C ARG A 212 -8.19 14.31 0.53
N LEU A 213 -8.24 15.19 -0.47
CA LEU A 213 -7.14 15.45 -1.41
C LEU A 213 -6.74 16.95 -1.41
N CYS A 214 -7.01 17.67 -0.32
CA CYS A 214 -6.63 19.08 -0.18
C CYS A 214 -5.11 19.25 -0.37
N GLY A 215 -4.72 20.08 -1.33
CA GLY A 215 -3.31 20.39 -1.64
C GLY A 215 -2.55 19.28 -2.36
N VAL A 216 -3.20 18.20 -2.81
CA VAL A 216 -2.52 17.09 -3.48
C VAL A 216 -1.88 17.53 -4.80
N LEU A 217 -0.75 16.92 -5.15
CA LEU A 217 -0.14 17.06 -6.48
C LEU A 217 -0.54 15.86 -7.35
N ALA A 218 -1.43 16.05 -8.32
CA ALA A 218 -1.91 14.99 -9.22
C ALA A 218 -1.83 15.42 -10.69
N GLN A 219 -0.68 15.95 -11.08
CA GLN A 219 -0.41 16.35 -12.46
C GLN A 219 -0.38 15.12 -13.37
N ASP A 220 -0.98 15.25 -14.55
CA ASP A 220 -1.06 14.20 -15.57
C ASP A 220 -1.67 12.87 -15.07
N ALA A 221 -2.44 12.91 -13.96
CA ALA A 221 -3.11 11.72 -13.44
C ALA A 221 -4.29 11.30 -14.33
N ASN A 222 -4.47 9.99 -14.52
CA ASN A 222 -5.62 9.44 -15.22
C ASN A 222 -6.76 9.17 -14.22
N LEU A 223 -7.78 10.03 -14.23
CA LEU A 223 -9.00 9.94 -13.40
C LEU A 223 -10.23 9.59 -14.25
N ARG A 224 -10.04 8.95 -15.41
CA ARG A 224 -11.14 8.54 -16.30
C ARG A 224 -12.13 7.68 -15.54
N GLN A 225 -13.42 8.00 -15.63
CA GLN A 225 -14.50 7.26 -14.97
C GLN A 225 -14.36 7.13 -13.44
N ALA A 226 -13.47 7.89 -12.81
CA ALA A 226 -13.31 7.85 -11.37
C ALA A 226 -14.55 8.44 -10.67
N ASN A 227 -14.89 7.89 -9.51
CA ASN A 227 -15.93 8.44 -8.65
C ASN A 227 -15.29 9.36 -7.59
N LEU A 228 -15.42 10.67 -7.79
CA LEU A 228 -14.90 11.72 -6.91
C LEU A 228 -16.05 12.41 -6.15
N THR A 229 -17.15 11.70 -5.88
CA THR A 229 -18.29 12.26 -5.14
C THR A 229 -17.84 12.70 -3.74
N ASP A 230 -18.25 13.91 -3.32
CA ASP A 230 -17.92 14.49 -2.01
C ASP A 230 -16.41 14.61 -1.71
N VAL A 231 -15.54 14.55 -2.73
CA VAL A 231 -14.09 14.71 -2.54
C VAL A 231 -13.72 16.16 -2.24
N ASP A 232 -12.78 16.36 -1.31
CA ASP A 232 -12.12 17.64 -1.11
C ASP A 232 -10.86 17.76 -1.99
N LEU A 233 -10.93 18.54 -3.07
CA LEU A 233 -9.78 18.87 -3.95
C LEU A 233 -9.28 20.30 -3.70
N THR A 234 -9.60 20.93 -2.57
CA THR A 234 -9.21 22.32 -2.31
C THR A 234 -7.70 22.51 -2.50
N ASN A 235 -7.30 23.47 -3.33
CA ASN A 235 -5.91 23.78 -3.69
C ASN A 235 -5.12 22.60 -4.31
N ALA A 236 -5.79 21.57 -4.82
CA ALA A 236 -5.13 20.48 -5.54
C ALA A 236 -4.55 20.96 -6.87
N THR A 237 -3.40 20.41 -7.26
CA THR A 237 -2.78 20.66 -8.57
C THR A 237 -3.10 19.52 -9.51
N LEU A 238 -3.96 19.80 -10.51
CA LEU A 238 -4.49 18.79 -11.45
C LEU A 238 -4.01 18.99 -12.90
N GLY A 239 -3.00 19.83 -13.15
CA GLY A 239 -2.57 20.18 -14.50
C GLY A 239 -2.33 18.94 -15.38
N GLY A 240 -2.92 18.92 -16.59
CA GLY A 240 -2.80 17.81 -17.55
C GLY A 240 -3.61 16.53 -17.20
N SER A 241 -4.22 16.46 -16.01
CA SER A 241 -5.02 15.30 -15.61
C SER A 241 -6.27 15.08 -16.48
N ILE A 242 -6.70 13.82 -16.54
CA ILE A 242 -7.81 13.37 -17.40
C ILE A 242 -8.99 12.93 -16.53
N LEU A 243 -10.04 13.75 -16.45
CA LEU A 243 -11.27 13.49 -15.69
C LEU A 243 -12.44 13.07 -16.61
N HIS A 244 -12.16 12.56 -17.80
CA HIS A 244 -13.20 12.17 -18.76
C HIS A 244 -14.18 11.16 -18.14
N ARG A 245 -15.49 11.47 -18.18
CA ARG A 245 -16.58 10.70 -17.53
C ARG A 245 -16.45 10.54 -16.00
N ALA A 246 -15.64 11.35 -15.33
CA ALA A 246 -15.55 11.32 -13.87
C ALA A 246 -16.81 11.88 -13.20
N ASN A 247 -17.23 11.27 -12.09
CA ASN A 247 -18.32 11.79 -11.27
C ASN A 247 -17.74 12.76 -10.23
N LEU A 248 -18.07 14.05 -10.37
CA LEU A 248 -17.60 15.18 -9.56
C LEU A 248 -18.69 15.76 -8.67
N THR A 249 -19.77 15.01 -8.42
CA THR A 249 -20.90 15.49 -7.61
C THR A 249 -20.42 15.92 -6.22
N ASN A 250 -20.70 17.16 -5.82
CA ASN A 250 -20.30 17.78 -4.55
C ASN A 250 -18.78 17.90 -4.30
N ALA A 251 -17.93 17.52 -5.24
CA ALA A 251 -16.48 17.69 -5.10
C ALA A 251 -16.12 19.17 -4.94
N ASP A 252 -15.22 19.51 -4.01
CA ASP A 252 -14.79 20.89 -3.78
C ASP A 252 -13.54 21.23 -4.60
N PHE A 253 -13.67 22.16 -5.55
CA PHE A 253 -12.61 22.59 -6.47
C PHE A 253 -12.03 23.96 -6.13
N LYS A 254 -12.26 24.47 -4.91
CA LYS A 254 -11.73 25.78 -4.51
C LYS A 254 -10.22 25.86 -4.72
N GLY A 255 -9.77 26.83 -5.51
CA GLY A 255 -8.34 27.04 -5.78
C GLY A 255 -7.69 26.06 -6.75
N VAL A 256 -8.48 25.23 -7.47
CA VAL A 256 -7.97 24.30 -8.49
C VAL A 256 -7.93 24.97 -9.85
N GLU A 257 -6.76 24.99 -10.50
CA GLU A 257 -6.64 25.46 -11.88
C GLU A 257 -7.12 24.40 -12.88
N LEU A 258 -8.13 24.74 -13.67
CA LEU A 258 -8.78 23.81 -14.61
C LEU A 258 -8.33 23.98 -16.07
N ALA A 259 -7.39 24.87 -16.38
CA ALA A 259 -7.06 25.24 -17.77
C ALA A 259 -6.62 24.02 -18.62
N SER A 260 -5.72 23.20 -18.09
CA SER A 260 -5.18 22.02 -18.76
C SER A 260 -5.89 20.70 -18.37
N VAL A 261 -6.92 20.74 -17.54
CA VAL A 261 -7.65 19.55 -17.08
C VAL A 261 -8.66 19.09 -18.13
N THR A 262 -8.60 17.83 -18.56
CA THR A 262 -9.57 17.27 -19.51
C THR A 262 -10.84 16.83 -18.78
N LEU A 263 -12.01 17.31 -19.21
CA LEU A 263 -13.27 17.19 -18.45
C LEU A 263 -14.46 16.69 -19.28
N GLU A 264 -14.26 16.13 -20.49
CA GLU A 264 -15.43 15.74 -21.30
C GLU A 264 -16.29 14.69 -20.58
N PHE A 265 -17.60 14.93 -20.58
CA PHE A 265 -18.60 14.10 -19.90
C PHE A 265 -18.40 13.96 -18.38
N ALA A 266 -17.51 14.74 -17.76
CA ALA A 266 -17.42 14.83 -16.31
C ALA A 266 -18.60 15.64 -15.77
N THR A 267 -19.05 15.33 -14.55
CA THR A 267 -20.17 16.08 -13.93
C THR A 267 -19.70 17.36 -13.23
N ILE A 268 -18.83 18.16 -13.87
CA ILE A 268 -18.21 19.35 -13.27
C ILE A 268 -19.23 20.42 -12.85
N SER A 269 -20.39 20.47 -13.50
CA SER A 269 -21.49 21.37 -13.12
C SER A 269 -22.14 21.02 -11.77
N LYS A 270 -21.88 19.82 -11.25
CA LYS A 270 -22.30 19.38 -9.91
C LYS A 270 -21.21 19.57 -8.85
N ALA A 271 -20.04 20.07 -9.24
CA ALA A 271 -18.95 20.38 -8.31
C ALA A 271 -19.20 21.73 -7.61
N ARG A 272 -18.56 21.92 -6.45
CA ARG A 272 -18.59 23.15 -5.65
C ARG A 272 -17.33 23.96 -5.92
N ASN A 273 -17.47 25.29 -5.88
CA ASN A 273 -16.35 26.24 -5.97
C ASN A 273 -15.45 26.10 -7.22
N ALA A 274 -15.95 25.50 -8.30
CA ALA A 274 -15.19 25.30 -9.53
C ALA A 274 -15.16 26.57 -10.39
N GLU A 275 -13.97 27.11 -10.64
CA GLU A 275 -13.75 28.22 -11.57
C GLU A 275 -13.52 27.69 -12.99
N VAL A 276 -14.61 27.37 -13.70
CA VAL A 276 -14.53 26.81 -15.06
C VAL A 276 -14.16 27.89 -16.09
N PRO A 277 -13.05 27.75 -16.85
CA PRO A 277 -12.64 28.71 -17.86
C PRO A 277 -13.73 28.95 -18.92
N SER A 278 -13.79 30.18 -19.46
CA SER A 278 -14.84 30.60 -20.40
C SER A 278 -14.91 29.76 -21.68
N TYR A 279 -13.78 29.23 -22.16
CA TYR A 279 -13.72 28.36 -23.34
C TYR A 279 -14.14 26.92 -23.06
N LYS A 280 -14.37 26.53 -21.79
CA LYS A 280 -14.89 25.21 -21.36
C LYS A 280 -16.39 25.23 -21.03
N ARG A 281 -17.11 26.29 -21.40
CA ARG A 281 -18.52 26.51 -21.01
C ARG A 281 -19.50 25.43 -21.45
N ASN A 282 -19.20 24.64 -22.48
CA ASN A 282 -20.04 23.53 -22.94
C ASN A 282 -20.09 22.35 -21.94
N LEU A 283 -19.32 22.43 -20.85
CA LEU A 283 -19.29 21.45 -19.76
C LEU A 283 -20.15 21.85 -18.54
N ARG A 284 -20.89 22.96 -18.63
CA ARG A 284 -21.85 23.40 -17.61
C ARG A 284 -23.17 22.65 -17.71
#